data_AF-A0A7V4X9W4-F1
#
_entry.id   AF-A0A7V4X9W4-F1
#
_cell.length_a   1.000
_cell.length_b   1.000
_cell.length_c   1.000
_cell.angle_alpha   90.00
_cell.angle_beta   90.00
_cell.angle_gamma   90.00
#
_symmetry.space_group_name_H-M   'P 1'
#
loop_
_entity.id
_entity.type
_entity.pdbx_description
1 polymer ?
#
loop_
_entity_poly.entity_id
_entity_poly.type
_entity_poly.pdbx_seq_one_letter_code
_entity_poly.pdbx_strand_id
1 'polypeptide(L)'
;MILAGDANNGSFDKNLSRLKFQYKDGKEYQVQVKLPRRNITETLSNAIRLFKCGVVLDGYRTAPSQAMVISQSQGQATFKIILENGEEEQIRKIMEKAGLKILNLQYIKKDK
;
A
#
# COMPACT_ATOMS: atom_id res chain seq x y z
N MET A 1 13.05 -34.31 -15.23
CA MET A 1 13.60 -34.15 -13.87
C MET A 1 13.49 -32.67 -13.52
N ILE A 2 12.55 -32.32 -12.64
CA ILE A 2 12.31 -30.95 -12.17
C ILE A 2 13.22 -30.70 -10.96
N LEU A 3 13.88 -29.53 -10.90
CA LEU A 3 14.25 -28.72 -9.71
C LEU A 3 15.08 -27.53 -10.24
N ALA A 4 14.49 -26.33 -10.34
CA ALA A 4 14.45 -25.26 -9.32
C ALA A 4 15.73 -24.39 -9.30
N GLY A 5 15.53 -23.08 -9.31
CA GLY A 5 16.57 -22.04 -9.34
C GLY A 5 16.02 -20.80 -10.06
N ASP A 6 15.10 -20.06 -9.44
CA ASP A 6 15.37 -18.91 -8.56
C ASP A 6 15.36 -17.59 -9.34
N ALA A 7 14.53 -16.67 -8.83
CA ALA A 7 14.52 -15.23 -9.05
C ALA A 7 14.68 -14.71 -10.49
N ASN A 8 13.58 -14.27 -11.11
CA ASN A 8 13.68 -13.01 -11.86
C ASN A 8 12.36 -12.26 -12.05
N ASN A 9 12.40 -10.99 -11.65
CA ASN A 9 11.65 -9.86 -12.19
C ASN A 9 10.20 -10.10 -12.65
N GLY A 10 9.28 -10.07 -11.70
CA GLY A 10 8.07 -9.30 -11.94
C GLY A 10 8.48 -7.83 -11.98
N SER A 11 8.77 -7.31 -13.17
CA SER A 11 9.16 -5.92 -13.40
C SER A 11 8.18 -4.96 -12.73
N PHE A 12 8.47 -4.55 -11.50
CA PHE A 12 7.82 -3.41 -10.87
C PHE A 12 8.22 -2.19 -11.69
N ASP A 13 7.24 -1.64 -12.40
CA ASP A 13 7.42 -0.62 -13.41
C ASP A 13 8.19 0.57 -12.82
N LYS A 14 9.47 0.72 -13.20
CA LYS A 14 10.33 1.83 -12.77
C LYS A 14 9.75 3.19 -13.20
N ASN A 15 8.71 3.23 -14.04
CA ASN A 15 8.00 4.46 -14.41
C ASN A 15 7.02 4.97 -13.36
N LEU A 16 6.63 4.16 -12.35
CA LEU A 16 5.69 4.63 -11.33
C LEU A 16 6.30 5.70 -10.41
N SER A 17 7.63 5.76 -10.33
CA SER A 17 8.40 6.76 -9.59
C SER A 17 8.25 8.19 -10.15
N ARG A 18 7.78 8.33 -11.40
CA ARG A 18 7.57 9.62 -12.08
C ARG A 18 6.12 10.12 -12.07
N LEU A 19 5.16 9.32 -11.60
CA LEU A 19 3.83 9.84 -11.27
C LEU A 19 4.02 10.77 -10.07
N LYS A 20 4.21 12.07 -10.35
CA LYS A 20 4.20 13.14 -9.37
C LYS A 20 2.88 13.00 -8.61
N PHE A 21 2.95 12.41 -7.43
CA PHE A 21 1.81 12.28 -6.54
C PHE A 21 1.11 13.63 -6.45
N GLN A 22 -0.13 13.66 -6.92
CA GLN A 22 -0.81 14.90 -7.30
C GLN A 22 -1.40 15.67 -6.09
N TYR A 23 -0.84 15.47 -4.90
CA TYR A 23 -1.20 16.22 -3.70
C TYR A 23 0.05 16.97 -3.21
N LYS A 24 0.08 18.27 -3.51
CA LYS A 24 1.16 19.17 -3.10
C LYS A 24 1.32 19.21 -1.57
N ASP A 25 0.22 19.00 -0.84
CA ASP A 25 0.12 19.09 0.63
C ASP A 25 -0.38 17.80 1.32
N GLY A 26 -0.39 16.66 0.62
CA GLY A 26 -0.83 15.39 1.21
C GLY A 26 0.17 14.80 2.21
N LYS A 27 -0.35 14.15 3.28
CA LYS A 27 0.43 13.39 4.26
C LYS A 27 0.90 12.07 3.65
N GLU A 28 2.20 11.85 3.64
CA GLU A 28 2.82 10.64 3.10
C GLU A 28 3.11 9.63 4.20
N TYR A 29 2.78 8.36 3.95
CA TYR A 29 3.02 7.25 4.86
C TYR A 29 3.69 6.09 4.15
N GLN A 30 4.60 5.44 4.86
CA GLN A 30 5.18 4.17 4.47
C GLN A 30 4.63 3.07 5.39
N VAL A 31 4.03 2.05 4.79
CA VAL A 31 3.34 0.99 5.54
C VAL A 31 3.86 -0.37 5.11
N GLN A 32 4.51 -1.06 6.03
CA GLN A 32 4.97 -2.42 5.82
C GLN A 32 3.91 -3.39 6.32
N VAL A 33 3.59 -4.39 5.51
CA VAL A 33 2.58 -5.41 5.81
C VAL A 33 3.15 -6.81 5.64
N LYS A 34 2.58 -7.76 6.36
CA LYS A 34 2.80 -9.18 6.16
C LYS A 34 1.96 -9.68 5.00
N LEU A 35 2.58 -10.36 4.05
CA LEU A 35 1.88 -10.99 2.95
C LEU A 35 1.28 -12.34 3.37
N PRO A 36 0.08 -12.69 2.87
CA PRO A 36 -0.45 -14.03 3.01
C PRO A 36 0.37 -15.03 2.19
N ARG A 37 0.25 -16.33 2.53
CA ARG A 37 0.94 -17.42 1.80
C ARG A 37 0.37 -17.66 0.39
N ARG A 38 -0.87 -17.23 0.12
CA ARG A 38 -1.59 -17.40 -1.14
C ARG A 38 -2.33 -16.11 -1.49
N ASN A 39 -2.74 -15.96 -2.74
CA ASN A 39 -3.53 -14.82 -3.24
C ASN A 39 -2.86 -13.45 -3.02
N ILE A 40 -1.53 -13.40 -3.05
CA ILE A 40 -0.73 -12.20 -2.79
C ILE A 40 -1.17 -11.04 -3.70
N THR A 41 -1.16 -11.27 -5.01
CA THR A 41 -1.49 -10.24 -6.00
C THR A 41 -2.90 -9.68 -5.79
N GLU A 42 -3.89 -10.55 -5.62
CA GLU A 42 -5.28 -10.14 -5.41
C GLU A 42 -5.46 -9.35 -4.10
N THR A 43 -4.78 -9.78 -3.03
CA THR A 43 -4.80 -9.09 -1.73
C THR A 43 -4.21 -7.67 -1.86
N LEU A 44 -3.06 -7.53 -2.53
CA LEU A 44 -2.42 -6.24 -2.77
C LEU A 44 -3.28 -5.33 -3.66
N SER A 45 -3.85 -5.86 -4.74
CA SER A 45 -4.75 -5.13 -5.62
C SER A 45 -6.02 -4.67 -4.91
N ASN A 46 -6.59 -5.50 -4.04
CA ASN A 46 -7.75 -5.15 -3.23
C ASN A 46 -7.43 -3.99 -2.28
N ALA A 47 -6.28 -4.04 -1.57
CA ALA A 47 -5.84 -2.96 -0.70
C ALA A 47 -5.74 -1.63 -1.47
N ILE A 48 -5.06 -1.62 -2.63
CA ILE A 48 -4.93 -0.43 -3.49
C ILE A 48 -6.31 0.10 -3.91
N ARG A 49 -7.24 -0.79 -4.27
CA ARG A 49 -8.60 -0.41 -4.67
C ARG A 49 -9.38 0.26 -3.53
N LEU A 50 -9.28 -0.26 -2.31
CA LEU A 50 -9.96 0.31 -1.14
C LEU A 50 -9.49 1.74 -0.84
N PHE A 51 -8.18 2.01 -0.95
CA PHE A 51 -7.67 3.38 -0.83
C PHE A 51 -8.16 4.28 -1.97
N LYS A 52 -8.10 3.82 -3.22
CA LYS A 52 -8.48 4.62 -4.39
C LYS A 52 -9.97 4.96 -4.45
N CYS A 53 -10.85 4.03 -4.11
CA CYS A 53 -12.31 4.23 -4.21
C CYS A 53 -12.92 4.88 -2.96
N GLY A 54 -12.15 4.93 -1.86
CA GLY A 54 -12.66 5.21 -0.53
C GLY A 54 -13.54 4.07 -0.01
N VAL A 55 -13.60 3.90 1.30
CA VAL A 55 -14.38 2.87 1.96
C VAL A 55 -15.18 3.46 3.12
N VAL A 56 -16.32 2.87 3.45
CA VAL A 56 -17.08 3.24 4.65
C VAL A 56 -16.38 2.67 5.87
N LEU A 57 -15.96 3.55 6.78
CA LEU A 57 -15.41 3.28 8.11
C LEU A 57 -16.21 4.10 9.12
N ASP A 58 -16.61 3.48 10.24
CA ASP A 58 -17.31 4.15 11.35
C ASP A 58 -18.51 5.04 10.91
N GLY A 59 -19.23 4.60 9.87
CA GLY A 59 -20.42 5.30 9.36
C GLY A 59 -20.14 6.43 8.35
N TYR A 60 -18.89 6.78 8.08
CA TYR A 60 -18.52 7.77 7.05
C TYR A 60 -17.67 7.16 5.94
N ARG A 61 -17.78 7.70 4.72
CA ARG A 61 -16.95 7.27 3.58
C ARG A 61 -15.63 8.02 3.59
N THR A 62 -14.51 7.30 3.61
CA THR A 62 -13.18 7.91 3.51
C THR A 62 -13.00 8.57 2.15
N ALA A 63 -12.28 9.69 2.12
CA ALA A 63 -11.88 10.32 0.86
C ALA A 63 -10.99 9.36 0.05
N PRO A 64 -11.09 9.39 -1.30
CA PRO A 64 -10.20 8.64 -2.16
C PRO A 64 -8.75 9.06 -1.89
N SER A 65 -7.86 8.07 -1.82
CA SER A 65 -6.46 8.25 -1.44
C SER A 65 -5.54 7.53 -2.44
N GLN A 66 -4.30 7.99 -2.56
CA GLN A 66 -3.31 7.34 -3.42
C GLN A 66 -2.56 6.27 -2.62
N ALA A 67 -2.50 5.05 -3.16
CA ALA A 67 -1.73 3.95 -2.58
C ALA A 67 -1.03 3.16 -3.68
N MET A 68 0.21 2.74 -3.42
CA MET A 68 0.97 1.87 -4.31
C MET A 68 1.96 1.01 -3.51
N VAL A 69 2.32 -0.15 -4.03
CA VAL A 69 3.40 -0.99 -3.49
C VAL A 69 4.72 -0.48 -4.04
N ILE A 70 5.66 -0.12 -3.15
CA ILE A 70 6.99 0.39 -3.51
C ILE A 70 8.09 -0.66 -3.34
N SER A 71 7.82 -1.70 -2.55
CA SER A 71 8.72 -2.84 -2.40
C SER A 71 7.92 -4.09 -2.04
N GLN A 72 8.36 -5.22 -2.56
CA GLN A 72 7.87 -6.54 -2.19
C GLN A 72 9.07 -7.43 -1.89
N SER A 73 9.09 -8.03 -0.71
CA SER A 73 10.15 -8.95 -0.25
C SER A 73 9.51 -10.23 0.28
N GLN A 74 10.31 -11.28 0.52
CA GLN A 74 9.77 -12.59 0.89
C GLN A 74 8.86 -12.51 2.12
N GLY A 75 7.55 -12.68 1.91
CA GLY A 75 6.52 -12.64 2.94
C GLY A 75 6.08 -11.24 3.39
N GLN A 76 6.55 -10.16 2.78
CA GLN A 76 6.23 -8.79 3.17
C GLN A 76 6.10 -7.84 1.97
N ALA A 77 5.33 -6.78 2.13
CA ALA A 77 5.23 -5.71 1.15
C ALA A 77 5.22 -4.35 1.84
N THR A 78 5.74 -3.34 1.16
CA THR A 78 5.77 -1.96 1.64
C THR A 78 4.97 -1.09 0.70
N PHE A 79 3.99 -0.38 1.26
CA PHE A 79 3.16 0.57 0.57
C PHE A 79 3.65 1.99 0.81
N LYS A 80 3.53 2.83 -0.23
CA LYS A 80 3.50 4.28 -0.11
C LYS A 80 2.05 4.73 -0.24
N ILE A 81 1.57 5.47 0.75
CA ILE A 81 0.19 5.95 0.84
C ILE A 81 0.22 7.46 1.03
N ILE A 82 -0.63 8.16 0.30
CA ILE A 82 -0.81 9.60 0.45
C ILE A 82 -2.27 9.89 0.76
N LEU A 83 -2.48 10.54 1.91
CA LEU A 83 -3.78 10.98 2.39
C LEU A 83 -3.85 12.50 2.31
N GLU A 84 -4.98 13.03 1.84
CA GLU A 84 -5.22 14.49 1.83
C GLU A 84 -5.55 15.00 3.24
N ASN A 85 -6.53 14.40 3.90
CA ASN A 85 -7.00 14.80 5.23
C ASN A 85 -7.12 13.63 6.22
N GLY A 86 -6.45 12.51 5.95
CA GLY A 86 -6.57 11.29 6.74
C GLY A 86 -5.55 11.16 7.88
N GLU A 87 -5.80 10.19 8.75
CA GLU A 87 -4.94 9.81 9.87
C GLU A 87 -4.44 8.36 9.76
N GLU A 88 -3.47 8.00 10.59
CA GLU A 88 -2.92 6.63 10.63
C GLU A 88 -3.99 5.58 10.89
N GLU A 89 -4.99 5.91 11.71
CA GLU A 89 -6.08 5.00 12.05
C GLU A 89 -6.91 4.59 10.82
N GLN A 90 -7.10 5.50 9.87
CA GLN A 90 -7.74 5.19 8.59
C GLN A 90 -6.94 4.13 7.83
N ILE A 91 -5.61 4.24 7.80
CA ILE A 91 -4.74 3.27 7.14
C ILE A 91 -4.86 1.91 7.80
N ARG A 92 -4.83 1.86 9.15
CA ARG A 92 -4.95 0.61 9.90
C ARG A 92 -6.24 -0.13 9.56
N LYS A 93 -7.38 0.56 9.63
CA LYS A 93 -8.69 0.00 9.32
C LYS A 93 -8.81 -0.47 7.86
N ILE A 94 -8.27 0.28 6.90
CA ILE A 94 -8.30 -0.13 5.48
C ILE A 94 -7.44 -1.38 5.26
N MET A 95 -6.23 -1.44 5.83
CA MET A 95 -5.35 -2.60 5.70
C MET A 95 -5.94 -3.85 6.33
N GLU A 96 -6.56 -3.71 7.51
CA GLU A 96 -7.28 -4.80 8.17
C GLU A 96 -8.42 -5.32 7.29
N LYS A 97 -9.22 -4.42 6.72
CA LYS A 97 -10.31 -4.78 5.80
C LYS A 97 -9.82 -5.42 4.50
N ALA A 98 -8.60 -5.11 4.07
CA ALA A 98 -7.93 -5.77 2.96
C ALA A 98 -7.34 -7.15 3.33
N GLY A 99 -7.39 -7.55 4.60
CA GLY A 99 -6.79 -8.79 5.10
C GLY A 99 -5.28 -8.73 5.29
N LEU A 100 -4.70 -7.53 5.37
CA LEU A 100 -3.26 -7.31 5.52
C LEU A 100 -2.92 -6.92 6.96
N LYS A 101 -2.00 -7.68 7.57
CA LYS A 101 -1.46 -7.34 8.88
C LYS A 101 -0.34 -6.32 8.73
N ILE A 102 -0.50 -5.14 9.32
CA ILE A 102 0.56 -4.13 9.40
C ILE A 102 1.67 -4.63 10.34
N LEU A 103 2.92 -4.44 9.88
CA LEU A 103 4.15 -4.71 10.64
C LEU A 103 4.79 -3.40 11.11
N ASN A 104 4.77 -2.39 10.25
CA ASN A 104 5.31 -1.06 10.56
C ASN A 104 4.49 0.01 9.80
N LEU A 105 4.26 1.16 10.44
CA LEU A 105 3.60 2.31 9.83
C LEU A 105 4.39 3.55 10.24
N GLN A 106 4.87 4.30 9.25
CA GLN A 106 5.71 5.47 9.45
C GLN A 106 5.17 6.65 8.65
N TYR A 107 4.99 7.79 9.31
CA TYR A 107 4.77 9.07 8.64
C TYR A 107 6.08 9.58 8.02
N ILE A 108 6.05 9.89 6.73
CA ILE A 108 7.20 10.44 6.00
C ILE A 108 7.03 11.95 5.93
N LYS A 109 7.76 12.65 6.80
CA LYS A 109 7.83 14.11 6.76
C LYS A 109 8.61 14.53 5.51
N LYS A 110 8.01 15.34 4.65
CA LYS A 110 8.73 15.99 3.56
C LYS A 110 9.62 17.07 4.17
N ASP A 111 10.93 16.92 4.04
CA ASP A 111 11.87 18.04 4.24
C ASP A 111 11.54 19.10 3.18
N LYS A 112 11.32 20.33 3.64
CA LYS A 112 10.92 21.48 2.82
C LYS A 112 12.13 22.25 2.34
#